data_AF-A0A1C7LZM9-F1
#
_entry.id   AF-A0A1C7LZM9-F1
#
_cell.length_a   1.000
_cell.length_b   1.000
_cell.length_c   1.000
_cell.angle_alpha   90.00
_cell.angle_beta   90.00
_cell.angle_gamma   90.00
#
_symmetry.space_group_name_H-M   'P 1'
#
loop_
_entity.id
_entity.type
_entity.pdbx_description
1 polymer ?
#
loop_
_entity_poly.entity_id
_entity_poly.type
_entity_poly.pdbx_seq_one_letter_code
_entity_poly.pdbx_strand_id
1 'polypeptide(L)'
;MRVAESCPNHLVAPTNLHLRLAIALLAMCKHILNAQVAIRAPCCKQWFDCAECHAEAQDHPLAKTTEMAFMCKKCKKAFRKDMSNYEESDEYCPHCDNHYVIEAKTPQAVIGVEGDDPRINARMLKDERVRQDTKRSIFTQDASD
;
A
#
# COMPACT_ATOMS: atom_id res chain seq x y z
N MET A 1 47.28 48.34 -2.45
CA MET A 1 45.81 48.19 -2.51
C MET A 1 45.44 46.72 -2.54
N ARG A 2 45.21 46.13 -1.36
CA ARG A 2 44.48 44.87 -1.16
C ARG A 2 43.72 45.07 0.14
N VAL A 3 42.42 45.33 0.06
CA VAL A 3 41.56 45.30 1.23
C VAL A 3 40.81 43.99 1.15
N ALA A 4 41.15 43.11 2.08
CA ALA A 4 40.43 41.88 2.35
C ALA A 4 39.15 42.26 3.11
N GLU A 5 37.99 41.89 2.59
CA GLU A 5 36.74 41.92 3.33
C GLU A 5 36.29 40.48 3.56
N SER A 6 36.41 40.12 4.84
CA SER A 6 35.93 38.91 5.48
C SER A 6 34.40 38.86 5.46
N CYS A 7 33.82 37.81 4.90
CA CYS A 7 32.41 37.48 5.13
C CYS A 7 32.24 36.82 6.50
N PRO A 8 31.32 37.30 7.36
CA PRO A 8 31.04 36.69 8.65
C PRO A 8 30.17 35.44 8.52
N ASN A 9 30.66 34.37 9.19
CA ASN A 9 29.90 33.19 9.55
C ASN A 9 28.79 33.55 10.55
N HIS A 10 27.53 33.26 10.22
CA HIS A 10 26.61 32.53 11.09
C HIS A 10 25.22 32.46 10.46
N LEU A 11 24.89 31.32 9.87
CA LEU A 11 23.50 30.88 9.77
C LEU A 11 23.40 29.47 10.35
N VAL A 12 22.75 29.42 11.49
CA VAL A 12 22.34 28.23 12.21
C VAL A 12 21.14 27.63 11.47
N ALA A 13 21.27 26.40 10.99
CA ALA A 13 20.14 25.48 10.86
C ALA A 13 20.65 24.03 10.79
N PRO A 14 20.42 23.18 11.80
CA PRO A 14 20.55 21.75 11.62
C PRO A 14 19.31 21.24 10.86
N THR A 15 19.23 21.49 9.55
CA THR A 15 18.24 20.82 8.71
C THR A 15 18.70 19.39 8.48
N ASN A 16 18.22 18.53 9.36
CA ASN A 16 18.34 17.09 9.35
C ASN A 16 17.76 16.52 8.04
N LEU A 17 18.52 16.64 6.95
CA LEU A 17 18.15 16.20 5.60
C LEU A 17 18.41 14.70 5.42
N HIS A 18 19.19 14.08 6.31
CA HIS A 18 19.53 12.67 6.22
C HIS A 18 18.45 11.73 6.74
N LEU A 19 17.53 12.18 7.61
CA LEU A 19 16.52 11.29 8.20
C LEU A 19 15.19 11.24 7.43
N ARG A 20 14.90 12.26 6.60
CA ARG A 20 13.68 12.24 5.75
C ARG A 20 13.82 11.41 4.48
N LEU A 21 15.04 11.13 4.02
CA LEU A 21 15.28 10.38 2.79
C LEU A 21 15.23 8.84 2.99
N ALA A 22 15.39 8.35 4.23
CA ALA A 22 15.41 6.93 4.53
C ALA A 22 14.02 6.30 4.75
N ILE A 23 12.99 7.11 5.05
CA ILE A 23 11.65 6.60 5.41
C ILE A 23 10.80 6.32 4.14
N ALA A 24 11.13 6.92 3.00
CA ALA A 24 10.38 6.73 1.75
C ALA A 24 10.64 5.37 1.05
N LEU A 25 11.68 4.64 1.46
CA LEU A 25 12.08 3.37 0.82
C LEU A 25 11.40 2.12 1.42
N LEU A 26 10.61 2.26 2.49
CA LEU A 26 9.98 1.15 3.22
C LEU A 26 8.45 1.28 3.34
N ALA A 27 7.81 2.09 2.50
CA ALA A 27 6.35 2.09 2.44
C ALA A 27 5.89 0.87 1.62
N MET A 28 5.56 -0.22 2.30
CA MET A 28 4.85 -1.33 1.69
C MET A 28 3.54 -0.82 1.06
N CYS A 29 3.21 -1.24 -0.16
CA CYS A 29 1.90 -0.98 -0.75
C CYS A 29 0.79 -1.44 0.20
N LYS A 30 -0.16 -0.56 0.50
CA LYS A 30 -1.34 -0.88 1.31
C LYS A 30 -2.27 -1.85 0.58
N HIS A 31 -2.24 -1.82 -0.75
CA HIS A 31 -3.14 -2.58 -1.62
C HIS A 31 -2.62 -4.01 -1.92
N ILE A 32 -1.31 -4.17 -2.09
CA ILE A 32 -0.64 -5.46 -2.37
C ILE A 32 0.50 -5.66 -1.38
N LEU A 33 0.28 -6.47 -0.36
CA LEU A 33 1.23 -6.67 0.75
C LEU A 33 2.52 -7.37 0.32
N ASN A 34 2.45 -8.17 -0.73
CA ASN A 34 3.54 -8.99 -1.26
C ASN A 34 4.17 -8.43 -2.54
N ALA A 35 3.99 -7.14 -2.83
CA ALA A 35 4.57 -6.53 -4.04
C ALA A 35 6.10 -6.63 -4.05
N GLN A 36 6.66 -7.39 -5.00
CA GLN A 36 8.10 -7.69 -5.10
C GLN A 36 8.88 -6.74 -6.01
N VAL A 37 8.18 -5.99 -6.86
CA VAL A 37 8.75 -5.02 -7.79
C VAL A 37 8.06 -3.67 -7.60
N ALA A 38 8.78 -2.60 -7.90
CA ALA A 38 8.22 -1.27 -8.09
C ALA A 38 8.18 -0.95 -9.59
N ILE A 39 7.10 -0.32 -10.04
CA ILE A 39 6.84 0.06 -11.42
C ILE A 39 7.13 1.55 -11.57
N ARG A 40 7.87 1.91 -12.62
CA ARG A 40 8.06 3.31 -12.97
C ARG A 40 6.89 3.80 -13.81
N ALA A 41 6.13 4.75 -13.28
CA ALA A 41 5.03 5.37 -14.01
C ALA A 41 5.58 6.27 -15.13
N PRO A 42 5.16 6.09 -16.40
CA PRO A 42 5.68 6.89 -17.52
C PRO A 42 5.19 8.35 -17.51
N CYS A 43 4.04 8.61 -16.87
CA CYS A 43 3.44 9.94 -16.73
C CYS A 43 4.24 10.87 -15.80
N CYS A 44 4.51 10.45 -14.56
CA CYS A 44 5.16 11.26 -13.53
C CYS A 44 6.63 10.89 -13.28
N LYS A 45 7.14 9.81 -13.92
CA LYS A 45 8.51 9.29 -13.79
C LYS A 45 8.89 8.86 -12.37
N GLN A 46 7.90 8.67 -11.50
CA GLN A 46 8.05 8.20 -10.13
C GLN A 46 7.82 6.68 -10.05
N TRP A 47 8.27 6.08 -8.94
CA TRP A 47 8.17 4.65 -8.68
C TRP A 47 7.01 4.36 -7.74
N PHE A 48 6.18 3.40 -8.12
CA PHE A 48 5.04 2.94 -7.32
C PHE A 48 4.97 1.43 -7.33
N ASP A 49 4.49 0.84 -6.25
CA ASP A 49 4.35 -0.61 -6.14
C ASP A 49 3.11 -1.17 -6.87
N CYS A 50 2.09 -0.34 -7.02
CA CYS A 50 0.76 -0.74 -7.46
C CYS A 50 0.05 0.47 -8.10
N ALA A 51 -0.90 0.22 -9.01
CA ALA A 51 -1.61 1.29 -9.73
C ALA A 51 -2.49 2.15 -8.80
N GLU A 52 -3.01 1.56 -7.73
CA GLU A 52 -3.79 2.26 -6.71
C GLU A 52 -2.92 3.24 -5.91
N CYS A 53 -1.69 2.86 -5.52
CA CYS A 53 -0.74 3.81 -4.93
C CYS A 53 -0.41 5.00 -5.85
N HIS A 54 -0.39 4.81 -7.17
CA HIS A 54 -0.25 5.93 -8.10
C HIS A 54 -1.49 6.83 -8.06
N ALA A 55 -2.69 6.26 -8.12
CA ALA A 55 -3.96 7.01 -8.11
C ALA A 55 -4.17 7.80 -6.81
N GLU A 56 -3.68 7.32 -5.67
CA GLU A 56 -3.72 8.06 -4.40
C GLU A 56 -2.70 9.18 -4.34
N ALA A 57 -1.54 9.01 -4.98
CA ALA A 57 -0.44 9.97 -4.92
C ALA A 57 -0.50 11.04 -6.02
N GLN A 58 -1.27 10.81 -7.08
CA GLN A 58 -1.26 11.63 -8.29
C GLN A 58 -2.68 11.94 -8.77
N ASP A 59 -2.91 13.17 -9.23
CA ASP A 59 -4.21 13.66 -9.71
C ASP A 59 -4.55 13.26 -11.15
N HIS A 60 -3.89 12.25 -11.72
CA HIS A 60 -4.07 11.85 -13.13
C HIS A 60 -4.07 10.33 -13.31
N PRO A 61 -4.72 9.81 -14.37
CA PRO A 61 -4.71 8.38 -14.67
C PRO A 61 -3.32 7.92 -15.14
N LEU A 62 -2.96 6.69 -14.79
CA LEU A 62 -1.69 6.08 -15.21
C LEU A 62 -1.65 5.90 -16.73
N ALA A 63 -0.64 6.47 -17.37
CA ALA A 63 -0.43 6.33 -18.80
C ALA A 63 0.01 4.90 -19.16
N LYS A 64 -0.60 4.32 -20.20
CA LYS A 64 -0.30 2.97 -20.69
C LYS A 64 0.85 3.04 -21.70
N THR A 65 1.88 2.22 -21.50
CA THR A 65 3.00 2.06 -22.42
C THR A 65 3.25 0.58 -22.69
N THR A 66 3.77 0.27 -23.88
CA THR A 66 4.16 -1.08 -24.26
C THR A 66 5.44 -1.53 -23.54
N GLU A 67 6.36 -0.60 -23.31
CA GLU A 67 7.57 -0.85 -22.53
C GLU A 67 7.33 -0.44 -21.08
N MET A 68 7.54 -1.37 -20.14
CA MET A 68 7.41 -1.12 -18.71
C MET A 68 8.77 -1.26 -18.03
N ALA A 69 9.08 -0.33 -17.14
CA ALA A 69 10.31 -0.35 -16.35
C ALA A 69 9.99 -0.77 -14.91
N PHE A 70 10.66 -1.82 -14.46
CA PHE A 70 10.50 -2.41 -13.15
C PHE A 70 11.79 -2.26 -12.33
N MET A 71 11.64 -2.22 -11.01
CA MET A 71 12.75 -2.26 -10.06
C MET A 71 12.48 -3.41 -9.10
N CYS A 72 13.34 -4.42 -9.13
CA CYS A 72 13.23 -5.56 -8.23
C CYS A 72 13.60 -5.13 -6.81
N LYS A 73 12.76 -5.40 -5.81
CA LYS A 73 13.06 -5.04 -4.42
C LYS A 73 14.11 -5.94 -3.77
N LYS A 74 14.28 -7.18 -4.26
CA LYS A 74 15.34 -8.10 -3.79
C LYS A 74 16.73 -7.60 -4.17
N CYS A 75 16.97 -7.34 -5.46
CA CYS A 75 18.30 -6.96 -5.97
C CYS A 75 18.48 -5.45 -6.18
N LYS A 76 17.41 -4.66 -6.06
CA LYS A 76 17.37 -3.19 -6.26
C LYS A 76 17.85 -2.73 -7.64
N LYS A 77 17.92 -3.64 -8.61
CA LYS A 77 18.28 -3.33 -10.00
C LYS A 77 17.01 -3.03 -10.81
N ALA A 78 17.11 -1.99 -11.62
CA ALA A 78 16.06 -1.63 -12.56
C ALA A 78 16.25 -2.38 -13.88
N PHE A 79 15.18 -2.92 -14.42
CA PHE A 79 15.14 -3.61 -15.71
C PHE A 79 13.91 -3.17 -16.49
N ARG A 80 13.92 -3.40 -17.80
CA ARG A 80 12.84 -3.03 -18.71
C ARG A 80 12.30 -4.28 -19.37
N LYS A 81 10.99 -4.30 -19.56
CA LYS A 81 10.32 -5.39 -20.24
C LYS A 81 9.21 -4.90 -21.16
N ASP A 82 9.12 -5.52 -22.32
CA ASP A 82 8.12 -5.21 -23.34
C ASP A 82 6.88 -6.08 -23.12
N MET A 83 5.74 -5.44 -22.91
CA MET A 83 4.46 -6.13 -22.67
C MET A 83 3.82 -6.71 -23.93
N SER A 84 4.37 -6.44 -25.11
CA SER A 84 3.87 -6.99 -26.38
C SER A 84 4.28 -8.45 -26.61
N ASN A 85 5.39 -8.90 -26.03
CA ASN A 85 5.88 -10.27 -26.12
C ASN A 85 6.20 -10.79 -24.72
N TYR A 86 5.17 -11.26 -24.02
CA TYR A 86 5.27 -11.73 -22.64
C TYR A 86 5.30 -13.25 -22.61
N GLU A 87 6.43 -13.82 -22.20
CA GLU A 87 6.66 -15.27 -22.07
C GLU A 87 6.88 -15.68 -20.61
N GLU A 88 6.78 -16.97 -20.28
CA GLU A 88 6.95 -17.47 -18.90
C GLU A 88 8.36 -17.17 -18.32
N SER A 89 9.38 -17.08 -19.17
CA SER A 89 10.73 -16.68 -18.77
C SER A 89 10.79 -15.24 -18.22
N ASP A 90 9.78 -14.43 -18.55
CA ASP A 90 9.71 -13.02 -18.21
C ASP A 90 9.11 -12.77 -16.83
N GLU A 91 8.60 -13.79 -16.18
CA GLU A 91 8.07 -13.70 -14.82
C GLU A 91 9.16 -13.55 -13.76
N TYR A 92 10.42 -13.69 -14.16
CA TYR A 92 11.61 -13.65 -13.31
C TYR A 92 12.44 -12.40 -13.54
N CYS A 93 13.07 -11.91 -12.46
CA CYS A 93 14.03 -10.82 -12.58
C CYS A 93 15.33 -11.33 -13.23
N PRO A 94 15.84 -10.69 -14.31
CA PRO A 94 17.05 -11.12 -15.02
C PRO A 94 18.35 -10.97 -14.23
N HIS A 95 18.27 -10.48 -12.99
CA HIS A 95 19.43 -10.22 -12.15
C HIS A 95 19.55 -11.11 -10.92
N CYS A 96 18.45 -11.73 -10.46
CA CYS A 96 18.44 -12.51 -9.23
C CYS A 96 17.39 -13.64 -9.23
N ASP A 97 16.81 -13.94 -10.40
CA ASP A 97 15.82 -15.00 -10.62
C ASP A 97 14.63 -14.93 -9.66
N ASN A 98 14.30 -13.72 -9.20
CA ASN A 98 13.16 -13.50 -8.32
C ASN A 98 11.88 -13.49 -9.15
N HIS A 99 11.01 -14.48 -8.93
CA HIS A 99 9.67 -14.52 -9.52
C HIS A 99 8.84 -13.37 -8.98
N TYR A 100 8.50 -12.39 -9.82
CA TYR A 100 7.79 -11.18 -9.39
C TYR A 100 6.30 -11.20 -9.72
N VAL A 101 5.86 -12.18 -10.50
CA VAL A 101 4.46 -12.39 -10.90
C VAL A 101 3.86 -13.41 -9.95
N ILE A 102 3.43 -12.94 -8.79
CA ILE A 102 2.83 -13.78 -7.75
C ILE A 102 1.40 -13.34 -7.47
N GLU A 103 0.58 -14.26 -6.98
CA GLU A 103 -0.79 -13.96 -6.57
C GLU A 103 -0.82 -12.83 -5.53
N ALA A 104 -1.55 -11.76 -5.82
CA ALA A 104 -1.61 -10.58 -4.97
C ALA A 104 -2.32 -10.90 -3.65
N LYS A 105 -1.63 -10.65 -2.52
CA LYS A 105 -2.21 -10.73 -1.18
C LYS A 105 -2.83 -9.38 -0.83
N THR A 106 -4.15 -9.30 -0.90
CA THR A 106 -4.92 -8.14 -0.45
C THR A 106 -5.19 -8.23 1.06
N PRO A 107 -5.24 -7.09 1.77
CA PRO A 107 -5.58 -7.08 3.19
C PRO A 107 -7.07 -7.45 3.36
N GLN A 108 -7.34 -8.66 3.84
CA GLN A 108 -8.69 -9.06 4.20
C GLN A 108 -9.04 -8.47 5.58
N ALA A 109 -10.00 -7.55 5.63
CA ALA A 109 -10.54 -7.03 6.87
C ALA A 109 -11.39 -8.12 7.57
N VAL A 110 -10.75 -9.00 8.33
CA VAL A 110 -11.46 -9.92 9.22
C VAL A 110 -11.88 -9.13 10.45
N ILE A 111 -13.18 -8.82 10.54
CA ILE A 111 -13.76 -8.31 11.78
C ILE A 111 -13.84 -9.51 12.75
N GLY A 112 -12.83 -9.62 13.61
CA GLY A 112 -12.88 -10.55 14.73
C GLY A 112 -13.90 -10.00 15.73
N VAL A 113 -15.10 -10.60 15.80
CA VAL A 113 -15.93 -10.42 16.98
C VAL A 113 -15.23 -11.20 18.08
N GLU A 114 -14.40 -10.52 18.86
CA GLU A 114 -13.85 -11.07 20.09
C GLU A 114 -15.05 -11.38 20.99
N GLY A 115 -15.39 -12.67 21.06
CA GLY A 115 -16.41 -13.15 21.98
C GLY A 115 -15.84 -13.04 23.39
N ASP A 116 -16.10 -11.91 24.05
CA ASP A 116 -15.87 -11.78 25.49
C ASP A 116 -16.52 -12.94 26.24
N ASP A 117 -15.89 -13.37 27.34
CA ASP A 117 -16.29 -14.51 28.16
C ASP A 117 -17.82 -14.52 28.38
N PRO A 118 -18.53 -15.60 28.01
CA PRO A 118 -19.99 -15.70 28.14
C PRO A 118 -20.49 -15.56 29.58
N ARG A 119 -19.61 -15.63 30.58
CA ARG A 119 -19.94 -15.33 31.98
C ARG A 119 -20.19 -13.85 32.25
N ILE A 120 -19.56 -12.95 31.50
CA ILE A 120 -19.60 -11.50 31.73
C ILE A 120 -20.68 -10.85 30.85
N ASN A 121 -20.81 -11.30 29.60
CA ASN A 121 -21.73 -10.71 28.62
C ASN A 121 -22.83 -11.70 28.19
N ALA A 122 -23.90 -11.80 28.98
CA ALA A 122 -25.06 -12.67 28.70
C ALA A 122 -25.88 -12.26 27.44
N ARG A 123 -25.56 -11.12 26.81
CA ARG A 123 -26.29 -10.59 25.65
C ARG A 123 -26.09 -11.41 24.37
N MET A 124 -25.01 -12.18 24.29
CA MET A 124 -24.65 -13.00 23.11
C MET A 124 -25.13 -14.46 23.23
N LEU A 125 -25.58 -14.90 24.40
CA LEU A 125 -26.08 -16.26 24.61
C LEU A 125 -27.58 -16.32 24.35
N LYS A 126 -27.97 -17.08 23.32
CA LYS A 126 -29.38 -17.26 22.96
C LYS A 126 -29.98 -18.42 23.77
N ASP A 127 -30.79 -18.11 24.78
CA ASP A 127 -31.55 -19.12 25.53
C ASP A 127 -32.76 -19.59 24.72
N GLU A 128 -32.78 -20.86 24.36
CA GLU A 128 -33.85 -21.48 23.55
C GLU A 128 -35.16 -21.68 24.33
N ARG A 129 -35.12 -21.60 25.67
CA ARG A 129 -36.31 -21.82 26.52
C ARG A 129 -37.23 -20.61 26.59
N VAL A 130 -36.76 -19.43 26.20
CA VAL A 130 -37.54 -18.20 26.22
C VAL A 130 -38.17 -17.98 24.85
N ARG A 131 -39.50 -17.89 24.80
CA ARG A 131 -40.26 -17.62 23.58
C ARG A 131 -39.81 -16.28 23.00
N GLN A 132 -39.19 -16.28 21.82
CA GLN A 132 -38.71 -15.05 21.20
C GLN A 132 -39.90 -14.14 20.85
N ASP A 133 -39.91 -12.91 21.37
CA ASP A 133 -40.84 -11.88 20.93
C ASP A 133 -40.45 -11.37 19.54
N THR A 134 -41.24 -11.74 18.53
CA THR A 134 -41.07 -11.31 17.12
C THR A 134 -41.02 -9.78 16.96
N LYS A 135 -41.57 -9.02 17.92
CA LYS A 135 -41.66 -7.56 17.90
C LYS A 135 -40.32 -6.83 18.10
N ARG A 136 -39.25 -7.54 18.50
CA ARG A 136 -37.92 -6.94 18.74
C ARG A 136 -36.95 -7.10 17.55
N SER A 137 -37.43 -7.59 16.41
CA SER A 137 -36.62 -7.68 15.20
C SER A 137 -36.46 -6.29 14.58
N ILE A 138 -35.24 -5.94 14.18
CA ILE A 138 -34.90 -4.66 13.50
C ILE A 138 -35.77 -4.44 12.23
N PHE A 139 -36.33 -5.50 11.67
CA PHE A 139 -37.14 -5.47 10.45
C PHE A 139 -38.62 -5.15 10.66
N THR A 140 -39.08 -5.02 11.91
CA THR A 140 -40.46 -4.63 12.22
C THR A 140 -40.46 -3.25 12.87
N GLN A 141 -40.24 -2.20 12.07
CA GLN A 141 -40.57 -0.85 12.49
C GLN A 141 -42.06 -0.60 12.24
N ASP A 142 -42.77 -0.27 13.30
CA ASP A 142 -44.20 -0.02 13.31
C ASP A 142 -44.52 1.20 12.41
N ALA A 143 -45.16 0.97 11.26
CA ALA A 143 -45.82 2.00 10.48
C ALA A 143 -47.16 2.33 11.17
N SER A 144 -47.14 3.28 12.10
CA SER A 144 -48.34 3.91 12.65
C SER A 144 -48.18 5.42 12.51
N ASP A 145 -49.11 6.01 11.75
CA ASP A 145 -49.33 7.43 11.42
C ASP A 145 -49.40 8.35 12.66
#